data_AF-Q57UX6-F1
#
_entry.id   AF-Q57UX6-F1
#
_cell.length_a   1.000
_cell.length_b   1.000
_cell.length_c   1.000
_cell.angle_alpha   90.00
_cell.angle_beta   90.00
_cell.angle_gamma   90.00
#
_symmetry.space_group_name_H-M   'P 1'
#
loop_
_entity.id
_entity.type
_entity.pdbx_description
1 polymer ?
#
loop_
_entity_poly.entity_id
_entity_poly.type
_entity_poly.pdbx_seq_one_letter_code
_entity_poly.pdbx_strand_id
1 'polypeptide(L)'
;MRCVLFTLYVITSSFLTIGGTMKDKNKCTFRYFEVLPIDHEPEYQNGYVCDICFMEYSEGPFFHCSKSGKDVCLRCGGKMGLTPFTALVSKVMRPTVYWSESESSRAIALCYQIHRDILGCHFIDGANLLISTRDDLPSYFIDSNSCIEKSIVLSRSDIERRFPWAGEVAEVMGVNAVSFHETSACNDQSRLCFLSSFRVEGAFIEFRFSDGFCELVHCENGTIVAIRDSAVLSCFLMGLPVRWGRSLPKAASSVLEWYLKGGQR
;
A
#
# COMPACT_ATOMS: atom_id res chain seq x y z
N MET A 1 -16.49 13.82 -2.37
CA MET A 1 -15.04 14.03 -2.53
C MET A 1 -14.82 14.95 -3.72
N ARG A 2 -14.17 16.13 -3.56
CA ARG A 2 -13.78 16.95 -4.70
C ARG A 2 -12.49 16.37 -5.27
N CYS A 3 -12.58 15.61 -6.35
CA CYS A 3 -11.41 15.10 -7.04
C CYS A 3 -10.80 16.26 -7.84
N VAL A 4 -9.71 16.83 -7.34
CA VAL A 4 -8.96 17.87 -8.05
C VAL A 4 -8.32 17.20 -9.27
N LEU A 5 -8.54 17.76 -10.47
CA LEU A 5 -7.98 17.21 -11.72
C LEU A 5 -6.44 17.15 -11.63
N PHE A 6 -5.89 15.93 -11.61
CA PHE A 6 -4.47 15.65 -11.62
C PHE A 6 -4.01 15.47 -13.07
N THR A 7 -3.21 16.41 -13.58
CA THR A 7 -2.47 16.20 -14.85
C THR A 7 -1.05 15.74 -14.51
N LEU A 8 -0.65 14.55 -14.94
CA LEU A 8 0.65 13.94 -14.63
C LEU A 8 1.20 13.12 -15.79
N TYR A 9 2.53 13.11 -15.89
CA TYR A 9 3.30 12.36 -16.88
C TYR A 9 3.48 10.91 -16.42
N VAL A 10 3.23 9.98 -17.33
CA VAL A 10 3.47 8.54 -17.13
C VAL A 10 4.98 8.30 -17.13
N ILE A 11 5.51 7.77 -16.04
CA ILE A 11 6.87 7.18 -16.02
C ILE A 11 6.67 5.68 -15.96
N THR A 12 6.75 5.03 -17.12
CA THR A 12 6.75 3.57 -17.24
C THR A 12 8.12 3.05 -16.78
N SER A 13 8.17 2.33 -15.66
CA SER A 13 9.32 1.51 -15.28
C SER A 13 8.96 0.04 -15.42
N SER A 14 9.71 -0.68 -16.25
CA SER A 14 9.47 -2.08 -16.61
C SER A 14 9.88 -3.04 -15.49
N PHE A 15 9.02 -4.02 -15.22
CA PHE A 15 9.17 -5.02 -14.17
C PHE A 15 10.35 -5.98 -14.41
N LEU A 16 11.26 -6.09 -13.45
CA LEU A 16 12.15 -7.22 -13.29
C LEU A 16 12.10 -7.70 -11.83
N THR A 17 11.30 -8.73 -11.60
CA THR A 17 11.15 -9.41 -10.31
C THR A 17 12.38 -10.28 -10.05
N ILE A 18 13.30 -9.81 -9.20
CA ILE A 18 14.41 -10.64 -8.70
C ILE A 18 14.05 -11.15 -7.30
N GLY A 19 13.69 -12.43 -7.24
CA GLY A 19 13.43 -13.15 -6.00
C GLY A 19 14.71 -13.38 -5.20
N GLY A 20 14.67 -13.08 -3.90
CA GLY A 20 15.70 -13.42 -2.93
C GLY A 20 15.06 -13.64 -1.56
N THR A 21 15.05 -14.88 -1.08
CA THR A 21 14.42 -15.30 0.17
C THR A 21 15.41 -15.17 1.33
N MET A 22 15.23 -14.17 2.20
CA MET A 22 15.90 -14.11 3.50
C MET A 22 14.90 -14.24 4.65
N LYS A 23 15.10 -15.31 5.43
CA LYS A 23 14.34 -15.74 6.61
C LYS A 23 14.47 -14.73 7.74
N ASP A 24 13.53 -13.80 7.81
CA ASP A 24 13.27 -13.05 9.02
C ASP A 24 11.81 -13.32 9.39
N LYS A 25 11.59 -14.34 10.23
CA LYS A 25 10.27 -14.98 10.44
C LYS A 25 9.27 -14.11 11.19
N ASN A 26 9.69 -13.00 11.80
CA ASN A 26 8.80 -12.16 12.63
C ASN A 26 8.27 -10.93 11.89
N LYS A 27 8.36 -10.94 10.56
CA LYS A 27 8.18 -9.77 9.71
C LYS A 27 7.00 -9.96 8.76
N CYS A 28 5.79 -9.74 9.28
CA CYS A 28 4.50 -9.76 8.60
C CYS A 28 4.04 -8.41 8.04
N THR A 29 3.23 -8.49 6.99
CA THR A 29 2.35 -7.41 6.56
C THR A 29 1.01 -8.07 6.31
N PHE A 30 0.05 -7.84 7.20
CA PHE A 30 -1.29 -8.38 7.01
C PHE A 30 -2.05 -7.63 5.94
N ARG A 31 -2.71 -8.38 5.06
CA ARG A 31 -3.62 -7.89 4.03
C ARG A 31 -5.00 -8.46 4.28
N TYR A 32 -6.03 -7.69 3.98
CA TYR A 32 -7.41 -8.13 4.07
C TYR A 32 -7.84 -8.85 2.80
N PHE A 33 -8.37 -10.04 2.98
CA PHE A 33 -8.95 -10.87 1.92
C PHE A 33 -10.44 -11.01 2.21
N GLU A 34 -11.29 -10.50 1.31
CA GLU A 34 -12.74 -10.68 1.41
C GLU A 34 -13.12 -12.12 1.07
N VAL A 35 -12.40 -12.70 0.11
CA VAL A 35 -12.60 -14.06 -0.40
C VAL A 35 -11.32 -14.88 -0.25
N LEU A 36 -11.47 -16.19 -0.18
CA LEU A 36 -10.32 -17.10 -0.13
C LEU A 36 -9.58 -17.07 -1.47
N PRO A 37 -8.25 -16.88 -1.50
CA PRO A 37 -7.47 -16.76 -2.73
C PRO A 37 -7.15 -18.13 -3.36
N ILE A 38 -8.15 -19.00 -3.52
CA ILE A 38 -7.97 -20.42 -3.91
C ILE A 38 -7.20 -20.58 -5.23
N ASP A 39 -7.38 -19.64 -6.17
CA ASP A 39 -6.69 -19.66 -7.47
C ASP A 39 -5.17 -19.45 -7.34
N HIS A 40 -4.71 -18.80 -6.27
CA HIS A 40 -3.30 -18.53 -6.00
C HIS A 40 -2.74 -19.45 -4.92
N GLU A 41 -3.56 -19.80 -3.95
CA GLU A 41 -3.21 -20.60 -2.78
C GLU A 41 -4.28 -21.69 -2.63
N PRO A 42 -4.17 -22.81 -3.38
CA PRO A 42 -5.20 -23.86 -3.41
C PRO A 42 -5.46 -24.53 -2.05
N GLU A 43 -4.53 -24.38 -1.11
CA GLU A 43 -4.67 -24.82 0.28
C GLU A 43 -5.90 -24.23 1.00
N TYR A 44 -6.39 -23.07 0.57
CA TYR A 44 -7.62 -22.48 1.10
C TYR A 44 -8.90 -23.13 0.59
N GLN A 45 -8.85 -24.15 -0.27
CA GLN A 45 -10.05 -24.80 -0.81
C GLN A 45 -11.00 -25.30 0.29
N ASN A 46 -10.45 -25.68 1.45
CA ASN A 46 -11.21 -26.17 2.60
C ASN A 46 -11.41 -25.12 3.69
N GLY A 47 -11.13 -23.85 3.41
CA GLY A 47 -11.12 -22.79 4.40
C GLY A 47 -9.73 -22.50 4.99
N TYR A 48 -9.71 -21.89 6.16
CA TYR A 48 -8.48 -21.58 6.91
C TYR A 48 -8.67 -21.76 8.41
N VAL A 49 -7.56 -21.82 9.14
CA VAL A 49 -7.54 -21.85 10.61
C VAL A 49 -6.90 -20.55 11.09
N CYS A 50 -7.56 -19.85 12.02
CA CYS A 50 -6.95 -18.67 12.61
C CYS A 50 -5.79 -19.07 13.54
N ASP A 51 -4.57 -18.63 13.24
CA ASP A 51 -3.34 -18.90 14.01
C ASP A 51 -3.29 -18.25 15.41
N ILE A 52 -4.36 -17.59 15.84
CA ILE A 52 -4.48 -16.96 17.16
C ILE A 52 -5.52 -17.67 18.03
N CYS A 53 -6.71 -17.93 17.50
CA CYS A 53 -7.78 -18.56 18.25
C CYS A 53 -8.03 -20.03 17.89
N PHE A 54 -7.33 -20.56 16.88
CA PHE A 54 -7.44 -21.92 16.37
C PHE A 54 -8.84 -22.34 15.90
N MET A 55 -9.71 -21.36 15.67
CA MET A 55 -11.03 -21.60 15.08
C MET A 55 -10.90 -21.81 13.57
N GLU A 56 -11.66 -22.76 13.05
CA GLU A 56 -11.76 -23.06 11.62
C GLU A 56 -12.84 -22.18 10.96
N TYR A 57 -12.57 -21.73 9.75
CA TYR A 57 -13.47 -20.92 8.94
C TYR A 57 -13.51 -21.47 7.53
N SER A 58 -14.72 -21.75 7.00
CA SER A 58 -14.89 -22.27 5.64
C SER A 58 -14.84 -21.19 4.55
N GLU A 59 -14.98 -19.91 4.92
CA GLU A 59 -15.00 -18.78 4.02
C GLU A 59 -14.29 -17.56 4.63
N GLY A 60 -13.97 -16.58 3.79
CA GLY A 60 -13.52 -15.27 4.24
C GLY A 60 -14.66 -14.46 4.91
N PRO A 61 -14.39 -13.22 5.34
CA PRO A 61 -13.11 -12.52 5.19
C PRO A 61 -12.10 -12.84 6.29
N PHE A 62 -10.83 -12.54 6.03
CA PHE A 62 -9.72 -12.76 6.96
C PHE A 62 -8.52 -11.86 6.65
N PHE A 63 -7.55 -11.87 7.56
CA PHE A 63 -6.26 -11.24 7.37
C PHE A 63 -5.20 -12.29 7.13
N HIS A 64 -4.46 -12.16 6.04
CA HIS A 64 -3.39 -13.07 5.67
C HIS A 64 -2.06 -12.33 5.55
N CYS A 65 -0.99 -13.00 5.92
CA CYS A 65 0.36 -12.51 5.79
C CYS A 65 1.19 -13.46 4.91
N SER A 66 1.31 -13.13 3.63
CA SER A 66 1.97 -13.99 2.62
C SER A 66 3.43 -14.33 2.93
N LYS A 67 4.06 -13.56 3.81
CA LYS A 67 5.43 -13.82 4.21
C LYS A 67 5.57 -14.85 5.33
N SER A 68 4.69 -14.84 6.33
CA SER A 68 4.75 -15.81 7.42
C SER A 68 3.83 -17.01 7.20
N GLY A 69 2.88 -16.89 6.27
CA GLY A 69 1.77 -17.83 6.10
C GLY A 69 0.69 -17.69 7.19
N LYS A 70 0.75 -16.63 8.01
CA LYS A 70 -0.16 -16.48 9.15
C LYS A 70 -1.53 -15.95 8.72
N ASP A 71 -2.56 -16.61 9.22
CA ASP A 71 -3.96 -16.30 9.02
C ASP A 71 -4.64 -15.87 10.31
N VAL A 72 -5.40 -14.79 10.22
CA VAL A 72 -6.05 -14.19 11.37
C VAL A 72 -7.49 -13.83 11.02
N CYS A 73 -8.44 -14.37 11.78
CA CYS A 73 -9.84 -14.03 11.60
C CYS A 73 -10.12 -12.56 11.96
N LEU A 74 -11.25 -12.01 11.50
CA LEU A 74 -11.59 -10.60 11.74
C LEU A 74 -11.54 -10.20 13.22
N ARG A 75 -12.04 -11.06 14.12
CA ARG A 75 -12.06 -10.76 15.55
C ARG A 75 -10.66 -10.65 16.14
N CYS A 76 -9.77 -11.57 15.79
CA CYS A 76 -8.39 -11.56 16.26
C CYS A 76 -7.60 -10.40 15.62
N GLY A 77 -7.82 -10.14 14.32
CA GLY A 77 -7.18 -9.05 13.61
C GLY A 77 -7.61 -7.68 14.15
N GLY A 78 -8.89 -7.49 14.43
CA GLY A 78 -9.40 -6.27 15.06
C GLY A 78 -8.79 -6.01 16.43
N LYS A 79 -8.56 -7.05 17.25
CA LYS A 79 -7.83 -6.94 18.52
C LYS A 79 -6.36 -6.53 18.35
N MET A 80 -5.75 -6.87 17.20
CA MET A 80 -4.42 -6.43 16.82
C MET A 80 -4.40 -5.01 16.22
N GLY A 81 -5.57 -4.38 16.04
CA GLY A 81 -5.72 -3.08 15.39
C GLY A 81 -5.74 -3.15 13.87
N LEU A 82 -5.87 -4.35 13.26
CA LEU A 82 -6.02 -4.50 11.82
C LEU A 82 -7.41 -4.03 11.37
N THR A 83 -7.43 -3.28 10.27
CA THR A 83 -8.65 -2.88 9.56
C THR A 83 -8.66 -3.48 8.16
N PRO A 84 -9.82 -3.55 7.48
CA PRO A 84 -9.87 -4.02 6.09
C PRO A 84 -8.97 -3.24 5.13
N PHE A 85 -8.56 -2.03 5.50
CA PHE A 85 -7.64 -1.18 4.74
C PHE A 85 -6.16 -1.31 5.15
N THR A 86 -5.82 -2.30 5.97
CA THR A 86 -4.44 -2.52 6.38
C THR A 86 -3.54 -2.72 5.16
N ALA A 87 -2.38 -2.03 5.19
CA ALA A 87 -1.39 -1.98 4.13
C ALA A 87 -1.85 -1.32 2.80
N LEU A 88 -2.98 -0.63 2.78
CA LEU A 88 -3.41 0.22 1.67
C LEU A 88 -3.01 1.69 1.88
N VAL A 89 -3.00 2.48 0.81
CA VAL A 89 -2.71 3.91 0.87
C VAL A 89 -3.90 4.63 1.48
N SER A 90 -3.77 5.04 2.74
CA SER A 90 -4.82 5.79 3.43
C SER A 90 -4.91 7.26 3.01
N LYS A 91 -3.77 7.88 2.69
CA LYS A 91 -3.67 9.29 2.35
C LYS A 91 -2.63 9.54 1.28
N VAL A 92 -2.86 10.55 0.46
CA VAL A 92 -1.89 11.06 -0.53
C VAL A 92 -1.86 12.57 -0.57
N MET A 93 -0.71 13.12 -0.93
CA MET A 93 -0.51 14.54 -1.14
C MET A 93 0.56 14.74 -2.21
N ARG A 94 0.34 15.69 -3.12
CA ARG A 94 1.40 16.16 -4.01
C ARG A 94 2.09 17.36 -3.33
N PRO A 95 3.43 17.41 -3.30
CA PRO A 95 4.14 18.57 -2.81
C PRO A 95 3.65 19.85 -3.49
N THR A 96 3.36 20.90 -2.71
CA THR A 96 2.96 22.23 -3.23
C THR A 96 4.16 23.05 -3.68
N VAL A 97 5.36 22.66 -3.25
CA VAL A 97 6.66 23.24 -3.64
C VAL A 97 7.59 22.12 -4.10
N TYR A 98 8.69 22.48 -4.76
CA TYR A 98 9.68 21.51 -5.24
C TYR A 98 10.52 20.99 -4.07
N TRP A 99 10.27 19.75 -3.65
CA TRP A 99 11.06 19.04 -2.67
C TRP A 99 12.01 18.06 -3.35
N SER A 100 13.32 18.24 -3.13
CA SER A 100 14.35 17.38 -3.71
C SER A 100 15.41 16.95 -2.70
N GLU A 101 16.08 15.83 -3.00
CA GLU A 101 17.29 15.42 -2.30
C GLU A 101 18.43 16.41 -2.57
N SER A 102 19.14 16.81 -1.51
CA SER A 102 20.18 17.83 -1.58
C SER A 102 21.37 17.43 -2.45
N GLU A 103 21.69 16.14 -2.54
CA GLU A 103 22.90 15.63 -3.21
C GLU A 103 22.67 15.25 -4.68
N SER A 104 21.45 14.85 -5.05
CA SER A 104 21.14 14.24 -6.36
C SER A 104 20.11 15.01 -7.18
N SER A 105 19.47 16.03 -6.60
CA SER A 105 18.32 16.75 -7.20
C SER A 105 17.11 15.87 -7.54
N ARG A 106 17.03 14.62 -7.05
CA ARG A 106 15.83 13.77 -7.17
C ARG A 106 14.66 14.46 -6.49
N ALA A 107 13.56 14.66 -7.22
CA ALA A 107 12.37 15.33 -6.71
C ALA A 107 11.29 14.34 -6.29
N ILE A 108 10.49 14.72 -5.30
CA ILE A 108 9.31 13.97 -4.89
C ILE A 108 8.19 14.15 -5.92
N ALA A 109 7.61 13.03 -6.35
CA ALA A 109 6.40 12.99 -7.15
C ALA A 109 5.13 12.95 -6.28
N LEU A 110 5.16 12.17 -5.20
CA LEU A 110 3.98 11.91 -4.35
C LEU A 110 4.39 11.62 -2.90
N CYS A 111 3.70 12.22 -1.95
CA CYS A 111 3.71 11.82 -0.54
C CYS A 111 2.49 10.93 -0.25
N TYR A 112 2.65 9.89 0.56
CA TYR A 112 1.61 8.92 0.85
C TYR A 112 1.74 8.32 2.26
N GLN A 113 0.67 7.74 2.78
CA GLN A 113 0.66 7.11 4.10
C GLN A 113 -0.04 5.76 4.04
N ILE A 114 0.72 4.69 4.29
CA ILE A 114 0.23 3.30 4.38
C ILE A 114 0.13 2.88 5.85
N HIS A 115 1.15 3.21 6.63
CA HIS A 115 1.24 2.89 8.06
C HIS A 115 1.07 4.16 8.90
N ARG A 116 0.54 4.01 10.12
CA ARG A 116 0.29 5.14 11.01
C ARG A 116 1.54 5.97 11.30
N ASP A 117 2.65 5.29 11.60
CA ASP A 117 3.88 5.92 12.10
C ASP A 117 4.89 6.24 10.99
N ILE A 118 4.54 6.04 9.72
CA ILE A 118 5.47 6.13 8.58
C ILE A 118 4.82 6.89 7.43
N LEU A 119 5.47 7.96 7.00
CA LEU A 119 5.13 8.71 5.80
C LEU A 119 6.05 8.29 4.67
N GLY A 120 5.49 7.96 3.51
CA GLY A 120 6.25 7.65 2.31
C GLY A 120 6.34 8.84 1.37
N CYS A 121 7.50 9.04 0.77
CA CYS A 121 7.74 9.99 -0.31
C CYS A 121 8.30 9.22 -1.50
N HIS A 122 7.52 9.15 -2.58
CA HIS A 122 7.91 8.51 -3.84
C HIS A 122 8.56 9.56 -4.76
N PHE A 123 9.78 9.28 -5.20
CA PHE A 123 10.55 10.17 -6.08
C PHE A 123 10.23 9.89 -7.56
N ILE A 124 10.46 10.89 -8.41
CA ILE A 124 10.23 10.81 -9.86
C ILE A 124 11.00 9.64 -10.50
N ASP A 125 12.19 9.30 -9.99
CA ASP A 125 13.01 8.20 -10.49
C ASP A 125 12.60 6.81 -9.93
N GLY A 126 11.56 6.75 -9.09
CA GLY A 126 11.08 5.52 -8.46
C GLY A 126 11.73 5.18 -7.13
N ALA A 127 12.68 5.99 -6.63
CA ALA A 127 13.18 5.85 -5.27
C ALA A 127 12.09 6.18 -4.24
N ASN A 128 12.28 5.73 -3.01
CA ASN A 128 11.36 6.00 -1.89
C ASN A 128 12.12 6.47 -0.66
N LEU A 129 11.56 7.46 0.04
CA LEU A 129 11.94 7.82 1.40
C LEU A 129 10.77 7.49 2.33
N LEU A 130 11.03 6.67 3.34
CA LEU A 130 10.09 6.33 4.40
C LEU A 130 10.52 7.07 5.67
N ILE A 131 9.75 8.07 6.06
CA ILE A 131 10.02 8.94 7.19
C ILE A 131 9.22 8.43 8.39
N SER A 132 9.91 8.08 9.46
CA SER A 132 9.26 7.79 10.73
C SER A 132 8.75 9.06 11.39
N THR A 133 7.51 9.02 11.87
CA THR A 133 6.94 10.08 12.72
C THR A 133 7.24 9.86 14.21
N ARG A 134 7.94 8.78 14.56
CA ARG A 134 8.35 8.44 15.92
C ARG A 134 9.87 8.44 16.07
N ASP A 135 10.36 9.01 17.16
CA ASP A 135 11.79 9.12 17.44
C ASP A 135 12.46 7.76 17.73
N ASP A 136 11.70 6.74 18.16
CA ASP A 136 12.22 5.40 18.46
C ASP A 136 12.30 4.47 17.24
N LEU A 137 11.91 4.95 16.06
CA LEU A 137 11.92 4.17 14.82
C LEU A 137 12.82 4.82 13.76
N PRO A 138 13.59 4.02 13.02
CA PRO A 138 14.42 4.53 11.94
C PRO A 138 13.59 5.00 10.74
N SER A 139 14.15 5.93 9.98
CA SER A 139 13.70 6.25 8.62
C SER A 139 14.51 5.45 7.60
N TYR A 140 13.99 5.28 6.39
CA TYR A 140 14.61 4.44 5.35
C TYR A 140 14.63 5.14 4.00
N PHE A 141 15.76 5.09 3.32
CA PHE A 141 15.86 5.45 1.91
C PHE A 141 16.07 4.21 1.06
N ILE A 142 15.27 4.08 0.00
CA ILE A 142 15.21 2.93 -0.88
C ILE A 142 15.46 3.44 -2.30
N ASP A 143 16.60 3.07 -2.89
CA ASP A 143 16.89 3.42 -4.28
C ASP A 143 15.86 2.82 -5.25
N SER A 144 15.74 3.44 -6.43
CA SER A 144 14.91 2.94 -7.53
C SER A 144 15.20 1.45 -7.81
N ASN A 145 14.16 0.64 -7.98
CA ASN A 145 14.25 -0.81 -8.22
C ASN A 145 14.96 -1.61 -7.10
N SER A 146 15.03 -1.07 -5.88
CA SER A 146 15.56 -1.76 -4.70
C SER A 146 14.43 -2.33 -3.81
N CYS A 147 14.82 -2.99 -2.71
CA CYS A 147 13.90 -3.54 -1.72
C CYS A 147 14.22 -3.00 -0.32
N ILE A 148 13.28 -3.15 0.61
CA ILE A 148 13.43 -2.64 1.98
C ILE A 148 14.61 -3.28 2.71
N GLU A 149 14.96 -4.53 2.40
CA GLU A 149 16.11 -5.23 2.99
C GLU A 149 17.46 -4.63 2.56
N LYS A 150 17.50 -3.90 1.45
CA LYS A 150 18.69 -3.20 0.93
C LYS A 150 18.63 -1.68 1.17
N SER A 151 17.66 -1.22 1.95
CA SER A 151 17.49 0.20 2.23
C SER A 151 18.63 0.76 3.07
N ILE A 152 18.89 2.06 2.89
CA ILE A 152 19.78 2.82 3.76
C ILE A 152 18.95 3.27 4.97
N VAL A 153 19.35 2.83 6.16
CA VAL A 153 18.77 3.30 7.42
C VAL A 153 19.30 4.70 7.70
N LEU A 154 18.39 5.63 7.96
CA LEU A 154 18.71 7.04 8.19
C LEU A 154 18.39 7.45 9.62
N SER A 155 19.36 8.06 10.28
CA SER A 155 19.13 8.80 11.52
C SER A 155 18.38 10.10 11.24
N ARG A 156 17.84 10.73 12.29
CA ARG A 156 17.22 12.05 12.19
C ARG A 156 18.17 13.10 11.59
N SER A 157 19.44 13.09 12.01
CA SER A 157 20.47 13.98 11.45
C SER A 157 20.75 13.71 9.96
N ASP A 158 20.68 12.46 9.51
CA ASP A 158 20.83 12.13 8.09
C ASP A 158 19.66 12.67 7.27
N ILE A 159 18.44 12.57 7.82
CA ILE A 159 17.23 13.11 7.21
C ILE A 159 17.32 14.62 7.09
N GLU A 160 17.59 15.34 8.18
CA GLU A 160 17.69 16.80 8.20
C GLU A 160 18.76 17.32 7.23
N ARG A 161 19.88 16.58 7.09
CA ARG A 161 20.95 16.94 6.16
C ARG A 161 20.63 16.63 4.70
N ARG A 162 20.08 15.46 4.39
CA ARG A 162 19.82 15.02 3.00
C ARG A 162 18.51 15.56 2.45
N PHE A 163 17.50 15.68 3.31
CA PHE A 163 16.13 16.06 3.00
C PHE A 163 15.65 17.14 3.98
N PRO A 164 16.14 18.40 3.89
CA PRO A 164 15.80 19.46 4.85
C PRO A 164 14.30 19.74 5.01
N TRP A 165 13.51 19.47 3.96
CA TRP A 165 12.06 19.61 3.92
C TRP A 165 11.30 18.47 4.64
N ALA A 166 11.97 17.39 5.05
CA ALA A 166 11.32 16.20 5.61
C ALA A 166 10.49 16.50 6.86
N GLY A 167 10.93 17.48 7.67
CA GLY A 167 10.18 17.94 8.85
C GLY A 167 8.83 18.58 8.51
N GLU A 168 8.72 19.20 7.33
CA GLU A 168 7.48 19.86 6.86
C GLU A 168 6.45 18.85 6.33
N VAL A 169 6.89 17.67 5.87
CA VAL A 169 6.01 16.69 5.22
C VAL A 169 4.87 16.28 6.14
N ALA A 170 5.15 15.99 7.41
CA ALA A 170 4.13 15.57 8.36
C ALA A 170 3.09 16.67 8.61
N GLU A 171 3.54 17.91 8.76
CA GLU A 171 2.67 19.07 8.96
C GLU A 171 1.79 19.33 7.73
N VAL A 172 2.42 19.44 6.55
CA VAL A 172 1.72 19.71 5.29
C VAL A 172 0.76 18.58 4.94
N MET A 173 1.14 17.33 5.18
CA MET A 173 0.29 16.17 4.94
C MET A 173 -0.91 16.11 5.90
N GLY A 174 -0.76 16.61 7.13
CA GLY A 174 -1.86 16.74 8.08
C GLY A 174 -2.97 17.69 7.60
N VAL A 175 -2.61 18.70 6.81
CA VAL A 175 -3.55 19.75 6.34
C VAL A 175 -4.03 19.50 4.90
N ASN A 176 -3.12 19.14 4.00
CA ASN A 176 -3.36 19.16 2.56
C ASN A 176 -3.60 17.78 1.94
N ALA A 177 -3.42 16.68 2.70
CA ALA A 177 -3.60 15.35 2.14
C ALA A 177 -5.07 15.02 1.87
N VAL A 178 -5.29 14.33 0.76
CA VAL A 178 -6.55 13.67 0.47
C VAL A 178 -6.56 12.33 1.20
N SER A 179 -7.58 12.10 2.02
CA SER A 179 -7.76 10.83 2.73
C SER A 179 -8.76 9.95 1.98
N PHE A 180 -8.38 8.70 1.73
CA PHE A 180 -9.23 7.67 1.13
C PHE A 180 -10.00 6.88 2.19
N HIS A 181 -9.32 6.53 3.28
CA HIS A 181 -9.86 5.77 4.40
C HIS A 181 -9.02 6.00 5.65
N GLU A 182 -9.45 5.46 6.79
CA GLU A 182 -8.67 5.50 8.03
C GLU A 182 -7.42 4.62 7.92
N THR A 183 -6.31 5.08 8.51
CA THR A 183 -5.07 4.31 8.61
C THR A 183 -5.18 3.27 9.72
N SER A 184 -4.74 2.04 9.45
CA SER A 184 -4.70 0.97 10.45
C SER A 184 -3.87 1.38 11.67
N ALA A 185 -4.41 1.14 12.87
CA ALA A 185 -3.71 1.42 14.13
C ALA A 185 -2.77 0.28 14.53
N CYS A 186 -2.72 -0.80 13.74
CA CYS A 186 -1.83 -1.92 13.99
C CYS A 186 -0.37 -1.45 13.93
N ASN A 187 0.37 -1.73 15.00
CA ASN A 187 1.82 -1.51 15.06
C ASN A 187 2.60 -2.56 14.25
N ASP A 188 1.98 -3.18 13.25
CA ASP A 188 2.63 -4.14 12.35
C ASP A 188 3.58 -3.40 11.41
N GLN A 189 4.70 -2.98 11.99
CA GLN A 189 5.87 -2.43 11.30
C GLN A 189 6.71 -3.54 10.66
N SER A 190 6.24 -4.78 10.75
CA SER A 190 7.11 -5.91 10.58
C SER A 190 7.46 -6.17 9.11
N ARG A 191 7.00 -5.34 8.17
CA ARG A 191 7.83 -4.75 7.10
C ARG A 191 7.10 -3.53 6.56
N LEU A 192 7.85 -2.49 6.20
CA LEU A 192 7.28 -1.32 5.53
C LEU A 192 6.97 -1.69 4.09
N CYS A 193 5.68 -1.81 3.79
CA CYS A 193 5.20 -1.79 2.43
C CYS A 193 5.35 -0.36 1.89
N PHE A 194 5.84 -0.22 0.66
CA PHE A 194 6.04 1.08 0.01
C PHE A 194 5.55 1.05 -1.43
N LEU A 195 5.41 2.23 -2.05
CA LEU A 195 4.99 2.32 -3.45
C LEU A 195 6.14 2.00 -4.38
N SER A 196 5.97 1.00 -5.23
CA SER A 196 6.90 0.75 -6.34
C SER A 196 6.64 1.71 -7.50
N SER A 197 5.36 2.01 -7.76
CA SER A 197 4.93 2.99 -8.76
C SER A 197 3.49 3.42 -8.50
N PHE A 198 3.07 4.48 -9.19
CA PHE A 198 1.67 4.88 -9.23
C PHE A 198 1.30 5.43 -10.60
N ARG A 199 0.02 5.35 -10.95
CA ARG A 199 -0.54 5.93 -12.18
C ARG A 199 -1.85 6.63 -11.86
N VAL A 200 -2.07 7.79 -12.47
CA VAL A 200 -3.34 8.52 -12.39
C VAL A 200 -3.80 8.81 -13.81
N GLU A 201 -5.03 8.42 -14.14
CA GLU A 201 -5.65 8.68 -15.44
C GLU A 201 -7.13 9.05 -15.25
N GLY A 202 -7.46 10.33 -15.41
CA GLY A 202 -8.81 10.84 -15.15
C GLY A 202 -9.22 10.62 -13.69
N ALA A 203 -10.31 9.87 -13.49
CA ALA A 203 -10.83 9.53 -12.16
C ALA A 203 -10.19 8.28 -11.52
N PHE A 204 -9.29 7.61 -12.25
CA PHE A 204 -8.69 6.35 -11.82
C PHE A 204 -7.28 6.57 -11.28
N ILE A 205 -6.98 5.88 -10.18
CA ILE A 205 -5.65 5.83 -9.59
C ILE A 205 -5.25 4.37 -9.42
N GLU A 206 -4.00 4.08 -9.68
CA GLU A 206 -3.36 2.80 -9.42
C GLU A 206 -2.14 3.06 -8.53
N PHE A 207 -2.06 2.35 -7.42
CA PHE A 207 -0.89 2.26 -6.56
C PHE A 207 -0.34 0.85 -6.64
N ARG A 208 0.92 0.69 -7.04
CA ARG A 208 1.61 -0.59 -6.99
C ARG A 208 2.50 -0.63 -5.77
N PHE A 209 2.44 -1.71 -5.04
CA PHE A 209 3.21 -1.89 -3.82
C PHE A 209 4.46 -2.74 -4.06
N SER A 210 5.42 -2.62 -3.14
CA SER A 210 6.66 -3.38 -3.13
C SER A 210 6.48 -4.89 -2.92
N ASP A 211 5.33 -5.31 -2.40
CA ASP A 211 4.98 -6.72 -2.13
C ASP A 211 4.17 -7.38 -3.26
N GLY A 212 4.01 -6.69 -4.40
CA GLY A 212 3.31 -7.20 -5.58
C GLY A 212 1.80 -6.98 -5.59
N PHE A 213 1.24 -6.41 -4.52
CA PHE A 213 -0.15 -5.99 -4.51
C PHE A 213 -0.34 -4.71 -5.32
N CYS A 214 -1.54 -4.50 -5.83
CA CYS A 214 -1.96 -3.22 -6.40
C CYS A 214 -3.27 -2.77 -5.75
N GLU A 215 -3.37 -1.49 -5.45
CA GLU A 215 -4.60 -0.83 -5.06
C GLU A 215 -5.09 0.03 -6.22
N LEU A 216 -6.34 -0.21 -6.63
CA LEU A 216 -6.99 0.54 -7.69
C LEU A 216 -8.11 1.38 -7.08
N VAL A 217 -8.16 2.66 -7.42
CA VAL A 217 -9.14 3.60 -6.88
C VAL A 217 -9.94 4.23 -8.02
N HIS A 218 -11.25 4.23 -7.88
CA HIS A 218 -12.16 5.04 -8.68
C HIS A 218 -12.70 6.19 -7.84
N CYS A 219 -12.17 7.39 -8.06
CA CYS A 219 -12.38 8.52 -7.14
C CYS A 219 -13.82 9.06 -7.14
N GLU A 220 -14.49 9.07 -8.29
CA GLU A 220 -15.88 9.54 -8.40
C GLU A 220 -16.88 8.62 -7.68
N ASN A 221 -16.61 7.32 -7.67
CA ASN A 221 -17.47 6.31 -7.07
C ASN A 221 -17.01 5.88 -5.66
N GLY A 222 -15.92 6.46 -5.14
CA GLY A 222 -15.32 6.06 -3.87
C GLY A 222 -15.03 4.55 -3.79
N THR A 223 -14.63 3.95 -4.92
CA THR A 223 -14.37 2.51 -5.01
C THR A 223 -12.89 2.24 -4.86
N ILE A 224 -12.53 1.25 -4.05
CA ILE A 224 -11.17 0.75 -3.92
C ILE A 224 -11.19 -0.75 -4.19
N VAL A 225 -10.28 -1.23 -5.03
CA VAL A 225 -10.10 -2.65 -5.33
C VAL A 225 -8.65 -3.01 -5.06
N ALA A 226 -8.41 -3.93 -4.14
CA ALA A 226 -7.08 -4.48 -3.92
C ALA A 226 -6.94 -5.78 -4.71
N ILE A 227 -5.88 -5.85 -5.49
CA ILE A 227 -5.58 -7.00 -6.35
C ILE A 227 -4.15 -7.49 -6.10
N ARG A 228 -3.91 -8.74 -6.47
CA ARG A 228 -2.57 -9.29 -6.63
C ARG A 228 -2.54 -10.03 -7.96
N ASP A 229 -1.56 -9.70 -8.79
CA ASP A 229 -1.48 -10.14 -10.19
C ASP A 229 -2.76 -9.79 -10.98
N SER A 230 -3.71 -10.71 -11.07
CA SER A 230 -5.02 -10.54 -11.71
C SER A 230 -6.22 -10.87 -10.82
N ALA A 231 -6.00 -11.40 -9.61
CA ALA A 231 -7.10 -11.74 -8.72
C ALA A 231 -7.51 -10.54 -7.85
N VAL A 232 -8.82 -10.35 -7.73
CA VAL A 232 -9.40 -9.40 -6.78
C VAL A 232 -9.48 -10.05 -5.42
N LEU A 233 -8.83 -9.42 -4.44
CA LEU A 233 -8.73 -9.91 -3.07
C LEU A 233 -9.71 -9.20 -2.15
N SER A 234 -9.93 -7.91 -2.39
CA SER A 234 -10.91 -7.10 -1.66
C SER A 234 -11.46 -5.96 -2.52
N CYS A 235 -12.70 -5.59 -2.23
CA CYS A 235 -13.44 -4.54 -2.89
C CYS A 235 -14.14 -3.70 -1.82
N PHE A 236 -13.97 -2.39 -1.91
CA PHE A 236 -14.55 -1.42 -0.99
C PHE A 236 -15.36 -0.40 -1.79
N LEU A 237 -16.55 -0.07 -1.31
CA LEU A 237 -17.35 1.03 -1.83
C LEU A 237 -17.61 2.00 -0.69
N MET A 238 -17.28 3.28 -0.91
CA MET A 238 -17.53 4.36 0.05
C MET A 238 -17.00 4.05 1.46
N GLY A 239 -15.82 3.43 1.54
CA GLY A 239 -15.15 3.12 2.81
C GLY A 239 -15.65 1.85 3.52
N LEU A 240 -16.47 1.02 2.87
CA LEU A 240 -16.97 -0.23 3.45
C LEU A 240 -16.59 -1.44 2.56
N PRO A 241 -16.16 -2.58 3.14
CA PRO A 241 -16.00 -3.82 2.40
C PRO A 241 -17.33 -4.25 1.79
N VAL A 242 -17.28 -4.73 0.55
CA VAL A 242 -18.45 -5.22 -0.17
C VAL A 242 -18.23 -6.68 -0.50
N ARG A 243 -19.14 -7.55 -0.07
CA ARG A 243 -19.18 -8.93 -0.54
C ARG A 243 -19.60 -8.97 -1.99
N TRP A 244 -18.93 -9.78 -2.79
CA TRP A 244 -19.33 -10.07 -4.17
C TRP A 244 -19.46 -11.58 -4.39
N GLY A 245 -20.33 -11.95 -5.31
CA GLY A 245 -20.52 -13.35 -5.72
C GLY A 245 -19.68 -13.66 -6.95
N ARG A 246 -20.35 -14.12 -8.01
CA ARG A 246 -19.69 -14.44 -9.29
C ARG A 246 -19.20 -13.21 -10.06
N SER A 247 -19.71 -12.02 -9.75
CA SER A 247 -19.36 -10.77 -10.43
C SER A 247 -19.12 -9.66 -9.43
N LEU A 248 -18.13 -8.82 -9.73
CA LEU A 248 -17.84 -7.61 -8.97
C LEU A 248 -18.95 -6.57 -9.16
N PRO A 249 -19.11 -5.64 -8.20
CA PRO A 249 -19.93 -4.45 -8.41
C PRO A 249 -19.47 -3.67 -9.64
N LYS A 250 -20.41 -3.05 -10.37
CA LYS A 250 -20.12 -2.33 -11.62
C LYS A 250 -18.98 -1.33 -11.51
N ALA A 251 -18.91 -0.56 -10.42
CA ALA A 251 -17.85 0.42 -10.20
C ALA A 251 -16.47 -0.24 -10.05
N ALA A 252 -16.40 -1.39 -9.37
CA ALA A 252 -15.19 -2.19 -9.21
C ALA A 252 -14.77 -2.85 -10.53
N SER A 253 -15.72 -3.38 -11.31
CA SER A 253 -15.45 -3.88 -12.66
C SER A 253 -14.87 -2.81 -13.56
N SER A 254 -15.41 -1.59 -13.53
CA SER A 254 -14.93 -0.48 -14.37
C SER A 254 -13.47 -0.12 -14.10
N VAL A 255 -13.05 -0.07 -12.83
CA VAL A 255 -11.65 0.24 -12.50
C VAL A 255 -10.72 -0.93 -12.82
N LEU A 256 -11.18 -2.17 -12.66
CA LEU A 256 -10.41 -3.35 -13.05
C LEU A 256 -10.22 -3.42 -14.57
N GLU A 257 -11.26 -3.14 -15.36
CA GLU A 257 -11.17 -3.07 -16.81
C GLU A 257 -10.19 -1.98 -17.27
N TRP A 258 -10.22 -0.80 -16.64
CA TRP A 258 -9.24 0.26 -16.90
C TRP A 258 -7.81 -0.22 -16.64
N TYR A 259 -7.57 -0.84 -15.48
CA TYR A 259 -6.26 -1.39 -15.12
C TYR A 259 -5.74 -2.40 -16.14
N LEU A 260 -6.59 -3.36 -16.55
CA LEU A 260 -6.21 -4.40 -17.51
C LEU A 260 -5.92 -3.85 -18.90
N LYS A 261 -6.63 -2.81 -19.35
CA LYS A 261 -6.34 -2.12 -20.63
C LYS A 261 -5.02 -1.37 -20.60
N GLY A 262 -4.64 -0.82 -19.44
CA GLY A 262 -3.40 -0.08 -19.27
C GLY A 262 -2.13 -0.95 -19.37
N GLY A 263 -2.21 -2.23 -19.01
CA GLY A 263 -1.09 -3.18 -19.12
C GLY A 263 -0.78 -3.65 -20.54
N GLN A 264 -1.59 -3.27 -21.54
CA GLN A 264 -1.38 -3.62 -22.95
C GLN A 264 -0.57 -2.56 -23.74
N ARG A 265 -0.06 -1.52 -23.08
CA ARG A 265 0.78 -0.49 -23.68
C ARG A 265 2.23 -0.65 -23.25
#